data_AF-A0A7S3NHE6-F1
#
_entry.id   AF-A0A7S3NHE6-F1
#
_cell.length_a   1.000
_cell.length_b   1.000
_cell.length_c   1.000
_cell.angle_alpha   90.00
_cell.angle_beta   90.00
_cell.angle_gamma   90.00
#
_symmetry.space_group_name_H-M   'P 1'
#
loop_
_entity.id
_entity.type
_entity.pdbx_description
1 polymer ?
#
loop_
_entity_poly.entity_id
_entity_poly.type
_entity_poly.pdbx_seq_one_letter_code
_entity_poly.pdbx_strand_id
1 'polypeptide(L)'
;RILRKESGNLRISNVEYEDEIHGLKEEIAGLNLKANEYLDIISRVNLRLKEMNALVFDFSSNCKNSDDMAVMNRKLIRELDQAKSEKMMVEIELNKIKEIVQKRKSRPSKLEGSSKKDKMKSPNFFESDDEEN
;
A
#
# COMPACT_ATOMS: atom_id res chain seq x y z
N ARG A 1 22.75 8.58 20.19
CA ARG A 1 23.95 7.94 20.76
C ARG A 1 24.84 7.57 19.56
N ILE A 2 26.13 7.93 19.60
CA ILE A 2 27.02 8.30 18.47
C ILE A 2 26.94 7.36 17.24
N LEU A 3 26.60 7.91 16.06
CA LEU A 3 26.80 7.28 14.74
C LEU A 3 28.20 7.64 14.22
N ARG A 4 29.12 6.66 14.16
CA ARG A 4 30.34 6.79 13.34
C ARG A 4 29.99 6.46 11.90
N LYS A 5 30.24 7.39 10.97
CA LYS A 5 30.24 7.13 9.53
C LYS A 5 31.58 6.51 9.17
N GLU A 6 31.62 5.18 9.05
CA GLU A 6 32.67 4.49 8.30
C GLU A 6 32.05 3.88 7.03
N SER A 7 32.69 4.18 5.90
CA SER A 7 32.65 3.45 4.63
C SER A 7 31.31 2.83 4.18
N GLY A 8 30.58 3.57 3.34
CA GLY A 8 30.20 3.08 1.99
C GLY A 8 29.42 1.77 1.81
N ASN A 9 28.77 1.20 2.83
CA ASN A 9 27.71 0.20 2.67
C ASN A 9 26.91 0.03 3.97
N LEU A 10 25.82 0.80 4.12
CA LEU A 10 24.84 0.55 5.16
C LEU A 10 24.16 -0.79 4.91
N ARG A 11 24.59 -1.82 5.65
CA ARG A 11 23.79 -3.02 5.87
C ARG A 11 22.71 -2.62 6.87
N ILE A 12 21.51 -2.29 6.37
CA ILE A 12 20.31 -2.15 7.22
C ILE A 12 20.19 -3.45 7.99
N SER A 13 20.20 -3.37 9.32
CA SER A 13 20.06 -4.54 10.16
C SER A 13 18.67 -5.16 9.95
N ASN A 14 18.52 -6.48 10.12
CA ASN A 14 17.20 -7.13 9.97
C ASN A 14 16.14 -6.51 10.90
N VAL A 15 16.54 -5.92 12.03
CA VAL A 15 15.66 -5.22 12.97
C VAL A 15 15.13 -3.92 12.35
N GLU A 16 16.00 -3.05 11.84
CA GLU A 16 15.59 -1.79 11.17
C GLU A 16 14.70 -2.05 9.95
N TYR A 17 14.92 -3.17 9.26
CA TYR A 17 14.10 -3.57 8.10
C TYR A 17 12.67 -3.99 8.48
N GLU A 18 12.51 -4.76 9.57
CA GLU A 18 11.19 -5.13 10.07
C GLU A 18 10.43 -3.92 10.61
N ASP A 19 11.13 -2.97 11.25
CA ASP A 19 10.54 -1.71 11.72
C ASP A 19 9.99 -0.86 10.56
N GLU A 20 10.72 -0.78 9.44
CA GLU A 20 10.22 -0.08 8.24
C GLU A 20 9.00 -0.78 7.63
N ILE A 21 8.98 -2.12 7.59
CA ILE A 21 7.80 -2.86 7.10
C ILE A 21 6.61 -2.68 8.04
N HIS A 22 6.85 -2.60 9.35
CA HIS A 22 5.82 -2.33 10.34
C HIS A 22 5.20 -0.95 10.12
N GLY A 23 6.02 0.10 9.95
CA GLY A 23 5.54 1.45 9.67
C GLY A 23 4.67 1.53 8.40
N LEU A 24 5.07 0.83 7.33
CA LEU A 24 4.26 0.76 6.10
C LEU A 24 2.91 0.04 6.32
N LYS A 25 2.84 -0.94 7.22
CA LYS A 25 1.56 -1.62 7.56
C LYS A 25 0.64 -0.71 8.36
N GLU A 26 1.18 0.09 9.27
CA GLU A 26 0.40 1.10 10.01
C GLU A 26 -0.15 2.16 9.05
N GLU A 27 0.66 2.61 8.09
CA GLU A 27 0.22 3.56 7.05
C GLU A 27 -0.91 2.98 6.19
N ILE A 28 -0.81 1.70 5.79
CA ILE A 28 -1.90 0.99 5.09
C ILE A 28 -3.17 0.97 5.94
N ALA A 29 -3.06 0.71 7.25
CA ALA A 29 -4.22 0.68 8.14
C ALA A 29 -4.88 2.06 8.24
N GLY A 30 -4.09 3.13 8.37
CA GLY A 30 -4.58 4.51 8.40
C GLY A 30 -5.27 4.93 7.11
N LEU A 31 -4.69 4.60 5.94
CA LEU A 31 -5.32 4.89 4.66
C LEU A 31 -6.59 4.07 4.41
N ASN A 32 -6.65 2.81 4.85
CA ASN A 32 -7.89 2.02 4.80
C ASN A 32 -9.00 2.63 5.66
N LEU A 33 -8.67 3.13 6.85
CA LEU A 33 -9.62 3.83 7.71
C LEU A 33 -10.19 5.06 6.97
N LYS A 34 -9.31 5.88 6.40
CA LYS A 34 -9.71 7.07 5.63
C LYS A 34 -10.57 6.72 4.41
N ALA A 35 -10.25 5.65 3.69
CA ALA A 35 -11.08 5.16 2.58
C ALA A 35 -12.49 4.76 3.04
N ASN A 36 -12.60 4.14 4.23
CA ASN A 36 -13.89 3.77 4.82
C ASN A 36 -14.70 4.98 5.27
N GLU A 37 -14.06 6.04 5.78
CA GLU A 37 -14.73 7.31 6.09
C GLU A 37 -15.37 7.93 4.83
N TYR A 38 -14.66 7.90 3.70
CA TYR A 38 -15.23 8.36 2.42
C TYR A 38 -16.36 7.46 1.93
N LEU A 39 -16.29 6.14 2.14
CA LEU A 39 -17.40 5.22 1.84
C LEU A 39 -18.66 5.54 2.65
N ASP A 40 -18.51 5.93 3.91
CA ASP A 40 -19.61 6.34 4.77
C ASP A 40 -20.24 7.66 4.27
N ILE A 41 -19.42 8.65 3.88
CA ILE A 41 -19.90 9.89 3.24
C ILE A 41 -20.69 9.57 1.95
N ILE A 42 -20.11 8.75 1.06
CA ILE A 42 -20.75 8.34 -0.19
C ILE A 42 -22.11 7.68 0.08
N SER A 43 -22.17 6.77 1.05
CA SER A 43 -23.40 6.08 1.45
C SER A 43 -24.47 7.06 1.92
N ARG A 44 -24.10 8.02 2.78
CA ARG A 44 -25.02 9.06 3.28
C ARG A 44 -25.55 9.97 2.18
N VAL A 45 -24.68 10.41 1.27
CA VAL A 45 -25.09 11.28 0.16
C VAL A 45 -26.02 10.54 -0.81
N ASN A 46 -25.73 9.27 -1.11
CA ASN A 46 -26.60 8.44 -1.95
C ASN A 46 -27.99 8.23 -1.34
N LEU A 47 -28.07 8.02 -0.02
CA LEU A 47 -29.35 7.90 0.67
C LEU A 47 -30.17 9.18 0.51
N ARG A 48 -29.56 10.35 0.75
CA ARG A 48 -30.22 11.66 0.57
C ARG A 48 -30.65 11.89 -0.88
N LEU A 49 -29.84 11.50 -1.86
CA LEU A 49 -30.22 11.58 -3.28
C LEU A 49 -31.45 10.70 -3.59
N LYS A 50 -31.51 9.50 -3.02
CA LYS A 50 -32.65 8.59 -3.17
C LYS A 50 -33.93 9.18 -2.56
N GLU A 51 -33.83 9.75 -1.35
CA GLU A 51 -34.93 10.43 -0.66
C GLU A 51 -35.41 11.65 -1.45
N MET A 52 -34.49 12.48 -1.95
CA MET A 52 -34.82 13.62 -2.80
C MET A 52 -35.53 13.23 -4.09
N ASN A 53 -35.06 12.17 -4.77
CA ASN A 53 -35.70 11.69 -5.99
C ASN A 53 -37.12 11.16 -5.73
N ALA A 54 -37.35 10.50 -4.60
CA ALA A 54 -38.69 10.05 -4.20
C ALA A 54 -39.63 11.25 -3.98
N LEU A 55 -39.16 12.27 -3.26
CA LEU A 55 -39.92 13.51 -3.03
C LEU A 55 -40.28 14.23 -4.34
N VAL A 56 -39.36 14.32 -5.30
CA VAL A 56 -39.64 14.94 -6.61
C VAL A 56 -40.78 14.22 -7.35
N PHE A 57 -40.88 12.90 -7.23
CA PHE A 57 -41.93 12.11 -7.88
C PHE A 57 -43.30 12.33 -7.23
N ASP A 58 -43.35 12.36 -5.89
CA ASP A 58 -44.58 12.54 -5.09
C ASP A 58 -45.15 13.98 -5.19
N PHE A 59 -44.32 14.98 -5.47
CA PHE A 59 -44.73 16.39 -5.58
C PHE A 59 -45.11 16.86 -7.00
N SER A 60 -45.24 15.96 -7.98
CA SER A 60 -45.68 16.28 -9.35
C SER A 60 -47.08 16.95 -9.44
N SER A 61 -47.78 17.12 -8.31
CA SER A 61 -49.05 17.86 -8.18
C SER A 61 -48.91 19.30 -7.65
N ASN A 62 -47.72 19.78 -7.25
CA ASN A 62 -47.52 21.12 -6.66
C ASN A 62 -46.23 21.82 -7.16
N CYS A 63 -46.35 22.59 -8.25
CA CYS A 63 -45.25 23.21 -9.01
C CYS A 63 -44.46 24.36 -8.32
N LYS A 64 -44.55 24.61 -7.01
CA LYS A 64 -43.87 25.77 -6.38
C LYS A 64 -42.52 25.48 -5.70
N ASN A 65 -42.12 24.21 -5.54
CA ASN A 65 -40.88 23.83 -4.83
C ASN A 65 -39.81 23.15 -5.71
N SER A 66 -39.95 23.18 -7.05
CA SER A 66 -39.08 22.41 -7.96
C SER A 66 -37.64 22.92 -8.02
N ASP A 67 -37.44 24.24 -7.92
CA ASP A 67 -36.14 24.86 -8.20
C ASP A 67 -35.16 24.69 -7.04
N ASP A 68 -35.63 24.84 -5.80
CA ASP A 68 -34.83 24.60 -4.59
C ASP A 68 -34.39 23.13 -4.48
N MET A 69 -35.29 22.19 -4.84
CA MET A 69 -34.97 20.77 -4.91
C MET A 69 -33.92 20.48 -5.99
N ALA A 70 -34.01 21.12 -7.16
CA ALA A 70 -32.98 20.99 -8.20
C ALA A 70 -31.61 21.55 -7.74
N VAL A 71 -31.60 22.65 -6.98
CA VAL A 71 -30.37 23.23 -6.42
C VAL A 71 -29.74 22.30 -5.38
N MET A 72 -30.53 21.73 -4.46
CA MET A 72 -30.03 20.77 -3.48
C MET A 72 -29.52 19.48 -4.12
N ASN A 73 -30.22 18.94 -5.13
CA ASN A 73 -29.80 17.74 -5.84
C ASN A 73 -28.42 17.96 -6.53
N ARG A 74 -28.24 19.10 -7.20
CA ARG A 74 -26.94 19.47 -7.78
C ARG A 74 -25.81 19.59 -6.74
N LYS A 75 -26.10 20.08 -5.53
CA LYS A 75 -25.10 20.16 -4.45
C LYS A 75 -24.69 18.77 -3.97
N LEU A 76 -25.65 17.89 -3.74
CA LEU A 76 -25.39 16.50 -3.32
C LEU A 76 -24.60 15.72 -4.38
N ILE A 77 -24.90 15.91 -5.67
CA ILE A 77 -24.12 15.27 -6.75
C ILE A 77 -22.66 15.73 -6.72
N ARG A 78 -22.40 17.03 -6.50
CA ARG A 78 -21.01 17.53 -6.39
C ARG A 78 -20.29 16.96 -5.17
N GLU A 79 -20.97 16.88 -4.03
CA GLU A 79 -20.42 16.26 -2.81
C GLU A 79 -20.10 14.78 -3.03
N LEU A 80 -20.97 14.05 -3.74
CA LEU A 80 -20.77 12.66 -4.12
C LEU A 80 -19.53 12.50 -5.01
N ASP A 81 -19.41 13.33 -6.04
CA ASP A 81 -18.29 13.28 -6.99
C ASP A 81 -16.96 13.64 -6.31
N GLN A 82 -16.98 14.62 -5.40
CA GLN A 82 -15.83 14.96 -4.57
C GLN A 82 -15.41 13.79 -3.69
N ALA A 83 -16.34 13.20 -2.93
CA ALA A 83 -16.04 12.07 -2.05
C ALA A 83 -15.52 10.84 -2.82
N LYS A 84 -16.08 10.56 -4.01
CA LYS A 84 -15.56 9.51 -4.90
C LYS A 84 -14.13 9.80 -5.35
N SER A 85 -13.85 11.05 -5.72
CA SER A 85 -12.51 11.47 -6.18
C SER A 85 -11.48 11.35 -5.06
N GLU A 86 -11.82 11.81 -3.85
CA GLU A 86 -10.94 11.71 -2.67
C GLU A 86 -10.70 10.24 -2.29
N LYS A 87 -11.74 9.39 -2.30
CA LYS A 87 -11.60 7.95 -2.10
C LYS A 87 -10.64 7.32 -3.12
N MET A 88 -10.79 7.66 -4.41
CA MET A 88 -9.94 7.13 -5.47
C MET A 88 -8.46 7.50 -5.25
N MET A 89 -8.18 8.73 -4.82
CA MET A 89 -6.81 9.15 -4.50
C MET A 89 -6.21 8.33 -3.36
N VAL A 90 -6.98 8.07 -2.29
CA VAL A 90 -6.56 7.20 -1.17
C VAL A 90 -6.31 5.76 -1.64
N GLU A 91 -7.15 5.22 -2.54
CA GLU A 91 -6.96 3.87 -3.10
C GLU A 91 -5.69 3.78 -3.97
N ILE A 92 -5.37 4.84 -4.73
CA ILE A 92 -4.12 4.94 -5.50
C ILE A 92 -2.91 4.92 -4.55
N GLU A 93 -2.95 5.69 -3.46
CA GLU A 93 -1.89 5.71 -2.44
C GLU A 93 -1.72 4.34 -1.77
N LEU A 94 -2.82 3.70 -1.38
CA LEU A 94 -2.83 2.35 -0.84
C LEU A 94 -2.15 1.35 -1.77
N ASN A 95 -2.46 1.40 -3.07
CA ASN A 95 -1.87 0.51 -4.06
C ASN A 95 -0.37 0.74 -4.21
N LYS A 96 0.09 2.00 -4.22
CA LYS A 96 1.53 2.33 -4.24
C LYS A 96 2.27 1.76 -3.04
N ILE A 97 1.72 1.90 -1.83
CA ILE A 97 2.36 1.38 -0.61
C ILE A 97 2.35 -0.15 -0.60
N LYS A 98 1.24 -0.78 -1.01
CA LYS A 98 1.17 -2.24 -1.15
C LYS A 98 2.22 -2.78 -2.13
N GLU A 99 2.46 -2.11 -3.26
CA GLU A 99 3.52 -2.47 -4.19
C GLU A 99 4.92 -2.38 -3.55
N ILE A 100 5.19 -1.34 -2.76
CA ILE A 100 6.47 -1.20 -2.04
C ILE A 100 6.67 -2.36 -1.06
N VAL A 101 5.64 -2.68 -0.27
CA VAL A 101 5.68 -3.81 0.69
C VAL A 101 5.89 -5.14 -0.04
N GLN A 102 5.24 -5.36 -1.19
CA GLN A 102 5.42 -6.57 -2.01
C GLN A 102 6.85 -6.69 -2.55
N LYS A 103 7.41 -5.61 -3.12
CA LYS A 103 8.80 -5.58 -3.62
C LYS A 103 9.82 -5.88 -2.52
N ARG A 104 9.54 -5.43 -1.29
CA ARG A 104 10.36 -5.69 -0.11
C ARG A 104 10.25 -7.17 0.32
N LYS A 105 9.06 -7.76 0.32
CA LYS A 105 8.88 -9.21 0.59
C LYS A 105 9.56 -10.12 -0.45
N SER A 106 9.66 -9.70 -1.71
CA SER A 106 10.27 -10.50 -2.78
C SER A 106 11.80 -10.38 -2.87
N ARG A 107 12.46 -9.63 -1.97
CA ARG A 107 13.92 -9.55 -1.98
C ARG A 107 14.46 -10.97 -1.70
N PRO A 108 15.16 -11.61 -2.65
CA PRO A 108 15.57 -12.98 -2.48
C PRO A 108 16.48 -13.07 -1.26
N SER A 109 16.08 -13.90 -0.30
CA SER A 109 16.93 -14.36 0.80
C SER A 109 18.03 -15.27 0.24
N LYS A 110 18.89 -14.75 -0.64
CA LYS A 110 20.16 -15.40 -0.97
C LYS A 110 21.14 -15.14 0.17
N LEU A 111 20.81 -15.67 1.34
CA LEU A 111 21.70 -15.84 2.49
C LEU A 111 21.41 -17.21 3.13
N GLU A 112 21.23 -18.23 2.29
CA GLU A 112 21.44 -19.62 2.68
C GLU A 112 22.41 -20.23 1.67
N GLY A 113 23.63 -20.54 2.12
CA GLY A 113 24.65 -21.18 1.30
C GLY A 113 26.07 -20.62 1.36
N SER A 114 26.43 -19.84 2.39
CA SER A 114 27.84 -19.83 2.81
C SER A 114 28.13 -21.13 3.55
N SER A 115 29.28 -21.74 3.24
CA SER A 115 29.86 -22.93 3.86
C SER A 115 29.42 -24.30 3.32
N LYS A 116 29.66 -24.53 2.02
CA LYS A 116 30.28 -25.82 1.63
C LYS A 116 31.79 -25.64 1.77
N LYS A 117 32.30 -25.97 2.95
CA LYS A 117 33.68 -26.37 3.26
C LYS A 117 34.71 -25.95 2.21
N ASP A 118 35.51 -24.93 2.54
CA ASP A 118 36.89 -24.85 2.08
C ASP A 118 37.53 -26.23 2.28
N LYS A 119 37.68 -26.99 1.19
CA LYS A 119 38.66 -28.07 1.15
C LYS A 119 40.01 -27.39 0.99
N MET A 120 40.60 -26.94 2.08
CA MET A 120 42.05 -26.79 2.13
C MET A 120 42.65 -28.17 1.80
N LYS A 121 43.11 -28.35 0.56
CA LYS A 121 44.12 -29.36 0.24
C LYS A 121 45.47 -28.74 0.58
N SER A 122 45.92 -28.93 1.81
CA SER A 122 47.33 -28.77 2.17
C SER A 122 48.12 -30.00 1.67
N PRO A 123 49.42 -29.87 1.36
CA PRO A 123 50.14 -30.73 0.44
C PRO A 123 50.72 -31.97 1.13
N ASN A 124 50.46 -33.16 0.56
CA ASN A 124 51.32 -34.34 0.71
C ASN A 124 51.94 -34.54 -0.68
N PHE A 125 53.25 -34.40 -0.92
CA PHE A 125 54.40 -35.08 -0.29
C PHE A 125 54.25 -36.60 -0.33
N PHE A 126 54.31 -37.15 -1.54
CA PHE A 126 55.05 -38.39 -1.84
C PHE A 126 55.33 -38.38 -3.35
N GLU A 127 56.61 -38.30 -3.69
CA GLU A 127 57.15 -38.73 -4.96
C GLU A 127 56.91 -40.24 -5.13
N SER A 128 56.59 -40.66 -6.34
CA SER A 128 57.14 -41.90 -6.92
C SER A 128 56.82 -41.90 -8.41
N ASP A 129 57.89 -41.85 -9.19
CA ASP A 129 57.99 -42.17 -10.61
C ASP A 129 57.24 -43.47 -10.97
N ASP A 130 56.59 -43.50 -12.14
CA ASP A 130 56.76 -44.52 -13.20
C ASP A 130 55.60 -44.55 -14.22
N GLU A 131 56.01 -44.51 -15.48
CA GLU A 131 55.53 -45.28 -16.65
C GLU A 131 54.07 -45.23 -17.19
N GLU A 132 54.03 -45.04 -18.52
CA GLU A 132 53.10 -45.63 -19.50
C GLU A 132 51.60 -45.23 -19.53
N ASN A 133 51.30 -44.17 -20.29
CA ASN A 133 50.46 -44.22 -21.52
C ASN A 133 50.46 -42.88 -22.26
#